data_AF-A0A842Y2U2-F1
#
_entry.id   AF-A0A842Y2U2-F1
#
_cell.length_a   1.000
_cell.length_b   1.000
_cell.length_c   1.000
_cell.angle_alpha   90.00
_cell.angle_beta   90.00
_cell.angle_gamma   90.00
#
_symmetry.space_group_name_H-M   'P 1'
#
loop_
_entity.id
_entity.type
_entity.pdbx_description
1 polymer ?
#
loop_
_entity_poly.entity_id
_entity_poly.type
_entity_poly.pdbx_seq_one_letter_code
_entity_poly.pdbx_strand_id
1 'polypeptide(L)'
;MTRKEPKYDMLFNESTFNATFLIGPDPWDARFDFSVFREARLKLKNIGFDLTKHIIGLEEFETGFTYKHNNIRARIRLVHGRIYQEDLIELWNKALVQEDLIYLKSHAGYGKHLSLSNDVSFFTDAMREGFHHPNKKQYQLYYLDCCKSEMYYRDVFRDYVGSVDLILHKWFCNYRIIGPVVILLKELIAGSNFETIVAEMNNEYGIPHFDVEDDPADMKPDRKMITYSVK
;
A
#
# COMPACT_ATOMS: atom_id res chain seq x y z
N MET A 1 24.26 -0.49 3.77
CA MET A 1 23.55 -0.63 5.07
C MET A 1 22.84 -1.97 5.05
N THR A 2 23.04 -2.82 6.05
CA THR A 2 22.37 -4.12 6.16
C THR A 2 20.89 -3.87 6.46
N ARG A 3 20.00 -4.35 5.59
CA ARG A 3 18.54 -4.26 5.71
C ARG A 3 18.12 -5.11 6.92
N LYS A 4 17.50 -4.53 7.95
CA LYS A 4 16.86 -5.30 9.03
C LYS A 4 15.49 -5.79 8.56
N GLU A 5 15.05 -6.92 9.08
CA GLU A 5 13.69 -7.42 8.82
C GLU A 5 12.64 -6.44 9.36
N PRO A 6 11.52 -6.24 8.64
CA PRO A 6 10.39 -5.46 9.11
C PRO A 6 9.82 -5.89 10.46
N LYS A 7 9.37 -4.93 11.28
CA LYS A 7 8.78 -5.20 12.61
C LYS A 7 7.25 -5.33 12.53
N TYR A 8 6.77 -6.30 11.75
CA TYR A 8 5.35 -6.48 11.49
C TYR A 8 4.51 -6.83 12.73
N ASP A 9 5.13 -7.37 13.77
CA ASP A 9 4.44 -7.63 15.03
C ASP A 9 3.95 -6.34 15.71
N MET A 10 4.63 -5.21 15.47
CA MET A 10 4.21 -3.91 16.00
C MET A 10 2.87 -3.42 15.42
N LEU A 11 2.43 -3.93 14.27
CA LEU A 11 1.13 -3.60 13.66
C LEU A 11 -0.05 -4.11 14.48
N PHE A 12 0.17 -5.08 15.37
CA PHE A 12 -0.90 -5.78 16.10
C PHE A 12 -0.90 -5.49 17.60
N ASN A 13 -0.14 -4.47 18.03
CA ASN A 13 0.03 -4.14 19.45
C ASN A 13 -1.28 -3.68 20.13
N GLU A 14 -2.25 -3.12 19.38
CA GLU A 14 -3.42 -2.44 19.93
C GLU A 14 -4.72 -3.26 19.88
N SER A 15 -4.67 -4.60 19.80
CA SER A 15 -5.85 -5.49 19.60
C SER A 15 -6.72 -5.14 18.38
N THR A 16 -6.29 -4.18 17.58
CA THR A 16 -6.95 -3.67 16.39
C THR A 16 -5.91 -3.50 15.31
N PHE A 17 -6.33 -3.71 14.06
CA PHE A 17 -5.53 -3.48 12.87
C PHE A 17 -6.39 -2.76 11.85
N ASN A 18 -6.05 -1.52 11.53
CA ASN A 18 -6.76 -0.71 10.57
C ASN A 18 -5.90 -0.52 9.33
N ALA A 19 -6.47 -0.76 8.15
CA ALA A 19 -5.81 -0.46 6.90
C ALA A 19 -6.70 0.35 5.95
N THR A 20 -6.04 1.15 5.12
CA THR A 20 -6.67 1.84 3.99
C THR A 20 -5.95 1.48 2.69
N PHE A 21 -6.73 0.96 1.74
CA PHE A 21 -6.32 0.62 0.39
C PHE A 21 -6.92 1.64 -0.57
N LEU A 22 -6.13 2.64 -0.93
CA LEU A 22 -6.54 3.67 -1.88
C LEU A 22 -6.12 3.28 -3.29
N ILE A 23 -7.11 2.98 -4.14
CA ILE A 23 -6.92 2.77 -5.57
C ILE A 23 -7.15 4.11 -6.29
N GLY A 24 -6.07 4.74 -6.72
CA GLY A 24 -6.11 5.94 -7.53
C GLY A 24 -6.70 5.68 -8.92
N PRO A 25 -7.26 6.71 -9.58
CA PRO A 25 -7.75 6.59 -10.94
C PRO A 25 -6.59 6.27 -11.90
N ASP A 26 -6.89 5.64 -13.02
CA ASP A 26 -5.92 5.53 -14.12
C ASP A 26 -5.79 6.86 -14.89
N PRO A 27 -4.63 7.09 -15.54
CA PRO A 27 -4.51 8.13 -16.56
C PRO A 27 -5.32 7.74 -17.81
N TRP A 28 -5.90 8.73 -18.50
CA TRP A 28 -6.42 8.63 -19.88
C TRP A 28 -7.37 7.46 -20.18
N ASP A 29 -8.66 7.55 -19.79
CA ASP A 29 -9.79 6.65 -20.12
C ASP A 29 -9.59 5.13 -19.95
N ALA A 30 -8.41 4.69 -19.55
CA ALA A 30 -8.12 3.40 -19.01
C ALA A 30 -9.00 3.20 -17.76
N ARG A 31 -9.74 2.10 -17.69
CA ARG A 31 -10.68 1.76 -16.61
C ARG A 31 -10.20 0.52 -15.83
N PHE A 32 -8.89 0.42 -15.65
CA PHE A 32 -8.26 -0.65 -14.87
C PHE A 32 -8.45 -0.45 -13.37
N ASP A 33 -8.52 0.79 -12.88
CA ASP A 33 -8.85 1.16 -11.50
C ASP A 33 -10.12 0.44 -11.00
N PHE A 34 -11.16 0.40 -11.83
CA PHE A 34 -12.39 -0.34 -11.54
C PHE A 34 -12.16 -1.85 -11.45
N SER A 35 -11.38 -2.41 -12.39
CA SER A 35 -11.05 -3.84 -12.40
C SER A 35 -10.23 -4.23 -11.17
N VAL A 36 -9.24 -3.41 -10.82
CA VAL A 36 -8.40 -3.55 -9.63
C VAL A 36 -9.22 -3.46 -8.36
N PHE A 37 -10.10 -2.47 -8.23
CA PHE A 37 -10.98 -2.36 -7.07
C PHE A 37 -11.85 -3.60 -6.90
N ARG A 38 -12.44 -4.11 -7.99
CA ARG A 38 -13.24 -5.34 -7.96
C ARG A 38 -12.42 -6.57 -7.60
N GLU A 39 -11.19 -6.67 -8.10
CA GLU A 39 -10.29 -7.76 -7.78
C GLU A 39 -9.88 -7.73 -6.30
N ALA A 40 -9.54 -6.55 -5.77
CA ALA A 40 -9.22 -6.36 -4.35
C ALA A 40 -10.39 -6.81 -3.47
N ARG A 41 -11.60 -6.37 -3.80
CA ARG A 41 -12.85 -6.80 -3.14
C ARG A 41 -13.00 -8.32 -3.12
N LEU A 42 -12.81 -8.99 -4.26
CA LEU A 42 -12.94 -10.44 -4.35
C LEU A 42 -11.86 -11.15 -3.52
N LYS A 43 -10.60 -10.71 -3.62
CA LYS A 43 -9.50 -11.32 -2.89
C LYS A 43 -9.62 -11.12 -1.38
N LEU A 44 -10.06 -9.94 -0.90
CA LEU A 44 -10.33 -9.69 0.52
C LEU A 44 -11.36 -10.69 1.06
N LYS A 45 -12.48 -10.88 0.35
CA LYS A 45 -13.48 -11.90 0.74
C LYS A 45 -12.89 -13.31 0.77
N ASN A 46 -12.07 -13.65 -0.22
CA ASN A 46 -11.44 -14.98 -0.29
C ASN A 46 -10.47 -15.26 0.86
N ILE A 47 -9.89 -14.22 1.48
CA ILE A 47 -9.03 -14.37 2.66
C ILE A 47 -9.79 -14.18 3.99
N GLY A 48 -11.13 -14.19 3.97
CA GLY A 48 -11.97 -14.21 5.17
C GLY A 48 -12.38 -12.84 5.72
N PHE A 49 -12.35 -11.79 4.90
CA PHE A 49 -12.89 -10.48 5.26
C PHE A 49 -14.34 -10.31 4.80
N ASP A 50 -15.21 -9.96 5.75
CA ASP A 50 -16.63 -9.71 5.50
C ASP A 50 -16.89 -8.24 5.18
N LEU A 51 -17.73 -7.96 4.18
CA LEU A 51 -18.14 -6.60 3.84
C LEU A 51 -19.13 -6.06 4.88
N THR A 52 -18.76 -5.02 5.61
CA THR A 52 -19.57 -4.42 6.69
C THR A 52 -20.18 -3.08 6.33
N LYS A 53 -19.55 -2.33 5.42
CA LYS A 53 -20.05 -1.03 4.93
C LYS A 53 -19.83 -0.88 3.44
N HIS A 54 -20.80 -0.27 2.77
CA HIS A 54 -20.70 0.09 1.36
C HIS A 54 -21.34 1.45 1.10
N ILE A 55 -20.54 2.37 0.58
CA ILE A 55 -21.00 3.62 -0.04
C ILE A 55 -20.30 3.77 -1.40
N ILE A 56 -20.72 4.76 -2.19
CA ILE A 56 -20.15 4.94 -3.53
C ILE A 56 -18.66 5.30 -3.40
N GLY A 57 -17.81 4.41 -3.95
CA GLY A 57 -16.35 4.54 -3.94
C GLY A 57 -15.66 4.14 -2.63
N LEU A 58 -16.36 3.61 -1.62
CA LEU A 58 -15.77 3.09 -0.39
C LEU A 58 -16.49 1.81 0.07
N GLU A 59 -15.72 0.75 0.28
CA GLU A 59 -16.16 -0.48 0.95
C GLU A 59 -15.32 -0.69 2.22
N GLU A 60 -15.96 -0.98 3.36
CA GLU A 60 -15.26 -1.41 4.57
C GLU A 60 -15.45 -2.90 4.77
N PHE A 61 -14.34 -3.57 5.05
CA PHE A 61 -14.32 -4.98 5.35
C PHE A 61 -13.75 -5.23 6.73
N GLU A 62 -14.29 -6.22 7.44
CA GLU A 62 -13.82 -6.60 8.77
C GLU A 62 -13.57 -8.09 8.89
N THR A 63 -12.64 -8.44 9.78
CA THR A 63 -12.43 -9.83 10.22
C THR A 63 -11.81 -9.86 11.61
N GLY A 64 -11.73 -11.05 12.21
CA GLY A 64 -11.01 -11.30 13.44
C GLY A 64 -9.99 -12.42 13.26
N PHE A 65 -8.81 -12.28 13.84
CA PHE A 65 -7.80 -13.34 13.86
C PHE A 65 -7.00 -13.32 15.17
N THR A 66 -6.31 -14.42 15.45
CA THR A 66 -5.44 -14.53 16.63
C THR A 66 -3.99 -14.38 16.22
N TYR A 67 -3.26 -13.45 16.84
CA TYR A 67 -1.83 -13.23 16.63
C TYR A 67 -1.09 -13.24 17.97
N LYS A 68 -0.10 -14.12 18.14
CA LYS A 68 0.66 -14.30 19.40
C LYS A 68 -0.24 -14.35 20.66
N HIS A 69 -1.37 -15.07 20.59
CA HIS A 69 -2.40 -15.21 21.64
C HIS A 69 -3.32 -14.00 21.88
N ASN A 70 -3.18 -12.92 21.10
CA ASN A 70 -4.08 -11.78 21.14
C ASN A 70 -5.13 -11.89 20.03
N ASN A 71 -6.38 -11.58 20.35
CA ASN A 71 -7.44 -11.45 19.35
C ASN A 71 -7.38 -10.06 18.74
N ILE A 72 -7.13 -10.01 17.43
CA ILE A 72 -7.03 -8.79 16.65
C ILE A 72 -8.32 -8.62 15.86
N ARG A 73 -8.94 -7.45 15.97
CA ARG A 73 -10.01 -7.02 15.06
C ARG A 73 -9.41 -6.21 13.93
N ALA A 74 -9.56 -6.69 12.70
CA ALA A 74 -9.05 -6.02 11.53
C ALA A 74 -10.17 -5.34 10.74
N ARG A 75 -9.88 -4.13 10.26
CA ARG A 75 -10.75 -3.36 9.36
C ARG A 75 -9.95 -2.84 8.18
N ILE A 76 -10.44 -3.07 6.97
CA ILE A 76 -9.86 -2.57 5.72
C ILE A 76 -10.85 -1.63 5.06
N ARG A 77 -10.45 -0.38 4.83
CA ARG A 77 -11.13 0.55 3.92
C ARG A 77 -10.58 0.34 2.51
N LEU A 78 -11.41 -0.13 1.59
CA LEU A 78 -11.09 -0.21 0.17
C LEU A 78 -11.73 0.99 -0.55
N VAL A 79 -10.91 1.87 -1.10
CA VAL A 79 -11.35 3.15 -1.67
C VAL A 79 -11.07 3.18 -3.18
N HIS A 80 -12.09 3.52 -3.96
CA HIS A 80 -11.99 3.79 -5.39
C HIS A 80 -11.90 5.31 -5.62
N GLY A 81 -10.68 5.85 -5.72
CA GLY A 81 -10.43 7.28 -5.76
C GLY A 81 -11.22 8.04 -6.83
N ARG A 82 -11.45 7.47 -8.02
CA ARG A 82 -12.21 8.12 -9.11
C ARG A 82 -13.66 8.46 -8.75
N ILE A 83 -14.33 7.60 -7.99
CA ILE A 83 -15.79 7.67 -7.78
C ILE A 83 -16.15 7.90 -6.31
N TYR A 84 -15.16 8.06 -5.43
CA TYR A 84 -15.41 8.37 -4.04
C TYR A 84 -16.12 9.73 -3.94
N GLN A 85 -17.27 9.74 -3.27
CA GLN A 85 -18.17 10.91 -3.27
C GLN A 85 -17.93 11.90 -2.13
N GLU A 86 -17.13 11.51 -1.13
CA GLU A 86 -16.78 12.39 -0.02
C GLU A 86 -15.38 13.00 -0.25
N ASP A 87 -14.86 13.70 0.76
CA ASP A 87 -13.56 14.35 0.68
C ASP A 87 -12.43 13.32 0.75
N LEU A 88 -11.84 13.01 -0.42
CA LEU A 88 -10.71 12.09 -0.55
C LEU A 88 -9.46 12.61 0.20
N ILE A 89 -9.28 13.93 0.28
CA ILE A 89 -8.15 14.55 0.98
C ILE A 89 -8.30 14.33 2.48
N GLU A 90 -9.49 14.58 3.01
CA GLU A 90 -9.79 14.33 4.42
C GLU A 90 -9.63 12.85 4.77
N LEU A 91 -10.12 11.95 3.92
CA LEU A 91 -9.94 10.50 4.10
C LEU A 91 -8.45 10.13 4.12
N TRP A 92 -7.66 10.65 3.18
CA TRP A 92 -6.25 10.34 3.08
C TRP A 92 -5.46 10.85 4.29
N ASN A 93 -5.71 12.09 4.72
CA ASN A 93 -5.08 12.66 5.90
C ASN A 93 -5.41 11.87 7.17
N LYS A 94 -6.67 11.44 7.33
CA LYS A 94 -7.04 10.54 8.44
C LYS A 94 -6.31 9.20 8.36
N ALA A 95 -6.19 8.64 7.16
CA ALA A 95 -5.52 7.36 6.95
C ALA A 95 -4.04 7.41 7.39
N LEU A 96 -3.33 8.48 7.01
CA LEU A 96 -1.93 8.70 7.35
C LEU A 96 -1.67 8.79 8.86
N VAL A 97 -2.67 9.17 9.65
CA VAL A 97 -2.53 9.32 11.11
C VAL A 97 -3.00 8.06 11.86
N GLN A 98 -4.08 7.42 11.41
CA GLN A 98 -4.85 6.46 12.21
C GLN A 98 -4.70 5.00 11.78
N GLU A 99 -4.16 4.73 10.60
CA GLU A 99 -4.11 3.37 10.05
C GLU A 99 -2.75 2.72 10.33
N ASP A 100 -2.77 1.41 10.59
CA ASP A 100 -1.57 0.61 10.82
C ASP A 100 -0.93 0.19 9.48
N LEU A 101 -1.75 -0.05 8.44
CA LEU A 101 -1.29 -0.30 7.06
C LEU A 101 -1.90 0.70 6.08
N ILE A 102 -1.04 1.38 5.33
CA ILE A 102 -1.43 2.35 4.32
C ILE A 102 -0.96 1.85 2.97
N TYR A 103 -1.92 1.54 2.10
CA TYR A 103 -1.66 1.12 0.74
C TYR A 103 -2.17 2.16 -0.25
N LEU A 104 -1.29 2.57 -1.16
CA LEU A 104 -1.62 3.46 -2.26
C LEU A 104 -1.28 2.77 -3.57
N LYS A 105 -2.28 2.48 -4.39
CA LYS A 105 -2.08 2.16 -5.80
C LYS A 105 -2.34 3.42 -6.62
N SER A 106 -1.37 3.84 -7.41
CA SER A 106 -1.59 4.95 -8.34
C SER A 106 -0.71 4.78 -9.56
N HIS A 107 -1.08 5.43 -10.65
CA HIS A 107 -0.17 5.58 -11.77
C HIS A 107 0.70 6.82 -11.53
N ALA A 108 1.98 6.71 -11.84
CA ALA A 108 2.93 7.81 -11.76
C ALA A 108 3.65 7.94 -13.10
N GLY A 109 3.63 9.12 -13.71
CA GLY A 109 4.42 9.38 -14.91
C GLY A 109 5.66 10.22 -14.60
N TYR A 110 6.75 9.96 -15.33
CA TYR A 110 8.10 10.51 -15.21
C TYR A 110 8.23 11.84 -14.45
N GLY A 111 8.26 11.77 -13.11
CA GLY A 111 8.59 12.89 -12.23
C GLY A 111 7.55 14.00 -12.09
N LYS A 112 6.36 13.90 -12.71
CA LYS A 112 5.47 15.07 -12.87
C LYS A 112 4.02 14.89 -12.45
N HIS A 113 3.54 13.66 -12.26
CA HIS A 113 2.14 13.44 -11.88
C HIS A 113 1.93 12.09 -11.19
N LEU A 114 1.01 12.07 -10.23
CA LEU A 114 0.28 10.88 -9.79
C LEU A 114 -1.12 10.99 -10.36
N SER A 115 -1.78 9.90 -10.78
CA SER A 115 -3.12 10.05 -11.38
C SER A 115 -4.18 10.63 -10.43
N LEU A 116 -3.89 10.65 -9.13
CA LEU A 116 -4.71 11.35 -8.14
C LEU A 116 -4.47 12.88 -8.11
N SER A 117 -3.33 13.37 -8.57
CA SER A 117 -2.96 14.79 -8.59
C SER A 117 -1.85 15.09 -9.60
N ASN A 118 -2.06 16.15 -10.41
CA ASN A 118 -1.02 16.71 -11.28
C ASN A 118 0.16 17.31 -10.49
N ASP A 119 -0.01 17.50 -9.18
CA ASP A 119 1.05 17.88 -8.27
C ASP A 119 1.35 16.72 -7.31
N VAL A 120 2.52 16.10 -7.49
CA VAL A 120 3.00 15.02 -6.62
C VAL A 120 3.28 15.54 -5.21
N SER A 121 3.61 16.84 -5.07
CA SER A 121 3.93 17.44 -3.77
C SER A 121 2.77 17.25 -2.81
N PHE A 122 1.53 17.37 -3.27
CA PHE A 122 0.33 17.16 -2.45
C PHE A 122 0.36 15.86 -1.64
N PHE A 123 0.67 14.72 -2.28
CA PHE A 123 0.73 13.44 -1.58
C PHE A 123 1.95 13.34 -0.67
N THR A 124 3.08 13.86 -1.11
CA THR A 124 4.32 13.81 -0.32
C THR A 124 4.28 14.75 0.88
N ASP A 125 3.61 15.89 0.77
CA ASP A 125 3.42 16.89 1.81
C ASP A 125 2.40 16.40 2.84
N ALA A 126 1.26 15.86 2.39
CA ALA A 126 0.31 15.18 3.28
C ALA A 126 0.98 14.05 4.07
N MET A 127 1.83 13.24 3.43
CA MET A 127 2.62 12.22 4.12
C MET A 127 3.55 12.84 5.18
N ARG A 128 4.32 13.89 4.84
CA ARG A 128 5.17 14.62 5.81
C ARG A 128 4.36 15.16 6.99
N GLU A 129 3.23 15.78 6.72
CA GLU A 129 2.32 16.30 7.76
C GLU A 129 1.80 15.19 8.66
N GLY A 130 1.38 14.06 8.08
CA GLY A 130 0.98 12.86 8.81
C GLY A 130 2.11 12.33 9.72
N PHE A 131 3.36 12.39 9.26
CA PHE A 131 4.52 12.01 10.07
C PHE A 131 4.75 12.90 11.29
N HIS A 132 4.42 14.19 11.18
CA HIS A 132 4.55 15.16 12.26
C HIS A 132 3.29 15.29 13.12
N HIS A 133 2.23 14.57 12.79
CA HIS A 133 0.96 14.68 13.50
C HIS A 133 1.09 14.12 14.93
N PRO A 134 0.63 14.87 15.97
CA PRO A 134 0.83 14.47 17.37
C PRO A 134 0.12 13.17 17.74
N ASN A 135 -0.95 12.82 17.03
CA ASN A 135 -1.74 11.61 17.26
C ASN A 135 -1.38 10.46 16.29
N LYS A 136 -0.27 10.55 15.57
CA LYS A 136 0.16 9.49 14.67
C LYS A 136 0.39 8.19 15.46
N LYS A 137 0.00 7.06 14.87
CA LYS A 137 0.35 5.72 15.38
C LYS A 137 1.86 5.58 15.59
N GLN A 138 2.23 4.86 16.65
CA GLN A 138 3.64 4.60 17.01
C GLN A 138 4.40 3.90 15.88
N TYR A 139 3.72 3.02 15.15
CA TYR A 139 4.28 2.28 14.04
C TYR A 139 3.23 2.10 12.94
N GLN A 140 3.66 2.21 11.69
CA GLN A 140 2.82 2.04 10.51
C GLN A 140 3.64 1.35 9.39
N LEU A 141 2.95 0.60 8.54
CA LEU A 141 3.50 0.04 7.32
C LEU A 141 2.93 0.78 6.11
N TYR A 142 3.81 1.33 5.29
CA TYR A 142 3.45 1.96 4.02
C TYR A 142 3.78 1.03 2.87
N TYR A 143 2.82 0.79 1.99
CA TYR A 143 3.03 0.09 0.73
C TYR A 143 2.56 0.96 -0.44
N LEU A 144 3.52 1.53 -1.16
CA LEU A 144 3.27 2.46 -2.26
C LEU A 144 3.50 1.74 -3.60
N ASP A 145 2.40 1.39 -4.27
CA ASP A 145 2.34 0.64 -5.52
C ASP A 145 2.07 1.56 -6.70
N CYS A 146 3.15 2.18 -7.18
CA CYS A 146 3.17 2.95 -8.40
C CYS A 146 4.51 2.78 -9.13
N CYS A 147 4.51 3.02 -10.43
CA CYS A 147 5.72 3.00 -11.25
C CYS A 147 6.79 3.92 -10.63
N LYS A 148 8.00 3.39 -10.43
CA LYS A 148 9.16 4.16 -9.92
C LYS A 148 8.88 4.85 -8.58
N SER A 149 8.04 4.26 -7.72
CA SER A 149 7.68 4.79 -6.40
C SER A 149 8.89 5.18 -5.54
N GLU A 150 10.02 4.48 -5.68
CA GLU A 150 11.29 4.85 -5.05
C GLU A 150 11.71 6.29 -5.36
N MET A 151 11.57 6.73 -6.61
CA MET A 151 11.99 8.08 -7.03
C MET A 151 11.18 9.18 -6.33
N TYR A 152 9.91 8.93 -6.02
CA TYR A 152 9.02 9.93 -5.43
C TYR A 152 9.08 9.93 -3.91
N TYR A 153 9.11 8.73 -3.32
CA TYR A 153 8.85 8.58 -1.89
C TYR A 153 10.12 8.27 -1.09
N ARG A 154 11.20 7.76 -1.70
CA ARG A 154 12.41 7.44 -0.92
C ARG A 154 12.95 8.66 -0.18
N ASP A 155 13.01 9.81 -0.84
CA ASP A 155 13.59 11.01 -0.26
C ASP A 155 12.64 11.68 0.74
N VAL A 156 11.32 11.56 0.52
CA VAL A 156 10.29 12.02 1.46
C VAL A 156 10.34 11.19 2.74
N PHE A 157 10.51 9.88 2.64
CA PHE A 157 10.51 8.99 3.79
C PHE A 157 11.88 8.84 4.46
N ARG A 158 12.96 9.35 3.84
CA ARG A 158 14.35 9.17 4.29
C ARG A 158 14.55 9.57 5.75
N ASP A 159 13.95 10.68 6.15
CA ASP A 159 14.09 11.25 7.50
C ASP A 159 13.15 10.57 8.52
N TYR A 160 12.18 9.78 8.05
CA TYR A 160 11.22 9.05 8.89
C TYR A 160 11.53 7.55 9.01
N VAL A 161 12.51 7.05 8.25
CA VAL A 161 13.04 5.67 8.35
C VAL A 161 13.52 5.44 9.79
N GLY A 162 12.80 4.60 10.53
CA GLY A 162 12.98 4.44 11.98
C GLY A 162 11.67 4.53 12.79
N SER A 163 10.61 5.08 12.21
CA SER A 163 9.26 5.12 12.79
C SER A 163 8.23 4.31 12.00
N VAL A 164 8.58 3.88 10.78
CA VAL A 164 7.72 3.16 9.85
C VAL A 164 8.54 2.18 9.04
N ASP A 165 7.85 1.14 8.56
CA ASP A 165 8.37 0.31 7.48
C ASP A 165 7.71 0.72 6.16
N LEU A 166 8.47 0.63 5.08
CA LEU A 166 8.08 1.09 3.77
C LEU A 166 8.38 0.03 2.72
N ILE A 167 7.40 -0.28 1.87
CA ILE A 167 7.53 -1.13 0.68
C ILE A 167 7.28 -0.25 -0.54
N LEU A 168 8.26 -0.19 -1.42
CA LEU A 168 8.24 0.58 -2.67
C LEU A 168 8.43 -0.36 -3.85
N HIS A 169 7.70 -0.11 -4.93
CA HIS A 169 8.02 -0.68 -6.24
C HIS A 169 9.23 0.03 -6.85
N LYS A 170 10.24 -0.76 -7.16
CA LYS A 170 11.51 -0.33 -7.75
C LYS A 170 11.33 0.12 -9.20
N TRP A 171 10.65 -0.69 -10.00
CA TRP A 171 10.45 -0.48 -11.44
C TRP A 171 9.04 -0.92 -11.85
N PHE A 172 8.53 -0.37 -12.96
CA PHE A 172 7.16 -0.49 -13.52
C PHE A 172 6.17 -1.37 -12.77
N CYS A 173 5.10 -0.73 -12.28
CA CYS A 173 4.00 -1.49 -11.70
C CYS A 173 3.07 -2.04 -12.80
N ASN A 174 2.68 -3.31 -12.71
CA ASN A 174 1.52 -3.81 -13.45
C ASN A 174 0.25 -3.22 -12.80
N TYR A 175 -0.26 -2.16 -13.42
CA TYR A 175 -1.42 -1.42 -12.92
C TYR A 175 -2.67 -2.28 -12.84
N ARG A 176 -2.74 -3.42 -13.55
CA ARG A 176 -3.89 -4.34 -13.51
C ARG A 176 -3.87 -5.26 -12.30
N ILE A 177 -2.76 -5.35 -11.58
CA ILE A 177 -2.57 -6.31 -10.49
C ILE A 177 -2.66 -5.59 -9.14
N ILE A 178 -3.47 -6.14 -8.25
CA ILE A 178 -3.62 -5.71 -6.83
C ILE A 178 -3.32 -6.84 -5.85
N GLY A 179 -3.20 -8.07 -6.34
CA GLY A 179 -2.91 -9.27 -5.56
C GLY A 179 -1.84 -9.12 -4.48
N PRO A 180 -0.67 -8.49 -4.74
CA PRO A 180 0.43 -8.43 -3.79
C PRO A 180 0.09 -7.79 -2.45
N VAL A 181 -0.77 -6.75 -2.38
CA VAL A 181 -1.15 -6.17 -1.07
C VAL A 181 -2.09 -7.11 -0.30
N VAL A 182 -2.94 -7.86 -1.01
CA VAL A 182 -3.81 -8.84 -0.36
C VAL A 182 -3.02 -10.05 0.13
N ILE A 183 -1.97 -10.44 -0.60
CA ILE A 183 -1.01 -11.45 -0.15
C ILE A 183 -0.21 -10.96 1.05
N LEU A 184 0.28 -9.71 1.03
CA LEU A 184 0.89 -9.09 2.21
C LEU A 184 -0.03 -9.22 3.43
N LEU A 185 -1.30 -8.82 3.30
CA LEU A 185 -2.28 -8.91 4.38
C LEU A 185 -2.50 -10.35 4.86
N LYS A 186 -2.69 -11.30 3.94
CA LYS A 186 -2.87 -12.72 4.25
C LYS A 186 -1.69 -13.28 5.05
N GLU A 187 -0.46 -12.99 4.61
CA GLU A 187 0.76 -13.52 5.22
C GLU A 187 1.10 -12.80 6.53
N LEU A 188 0.77 -11.51 6.66
CA LEU A 188 0.82 -10.79 7.94
C LEU A 188 -0.11 -11.41 9.00
N ILE A 189 -1.35 -11.72 8.61
CA ILE A 189 -2.34 -12.38 9.48
C ILE A 189 -1.87 -13.78 9.88
N ALA A 190 -1.27 -14.52 8.95
CA ALA A 190 -0.70 -15.85 9.21
C ALA A 190 0.54 -15.81 10.13
N GLY A 191 1.12 -14.63 10.37
CA GLY A 191 2.36 -14.48 11.13
C GLY A 191 3.58 -15.01 10.38
N SER A 192 3.54 -15.01 9.05
CA SER A 192 4.66 -15.42 8.19
C SER A 192 5.87 -14.51 8.41
N ASN A 193 7.07 -15.08 8.25
CA ASN A 193 8.31 -14.30 8.28
C ASN A 193 8.45 -13.40 7.04
N PHE A 194 9.39 -12.46 7.10
CA PHE A 194 9.58 -11.46 6.05
C PHE A 194 9.92 -12.10 4.68
N GLU A 195 10.78 -13.11 4.66
CA GLU A 195 11.20 -13.80 3.44
C GLU A 195 10.02 -14.44 2.73
N THR A 196 9.14 -15.13 3.47
CA THR A 196 7.93 -15.74 2.94
C THR A 196 6.98 -14.67 2.41
N ILE A 197 6.73 -13.61 3.17
CA ILE A 197 5.88 -12.49 2.72
C ILE A 197 6.39 -11.94 1.38
N VAL A 198 7.67 -11.63 1.28
CA VAL A 198 8.26 -11.08 0.06
C VAL A 198 8.22 -12.08 -1.09
N ALA A 199 8.47 -13.37 -0.83
CA ALA A 199 8.42 -14.40 -1.86
C ALA A 199 7.00 -14.54 -2.44
N GLU A 200 5.98 -14.65 -1.58
CA GLU A 200 4.59 -14.78 -1.99
C GLU A 200 4.09 -13.52 -2.72
N MET A 201 4.43 -12.33 -2.23
CA MET A 201 4.11 -11.08 -2.91
C MET A 201 4.74 -11.01 -4.31
N ASN A 202 5.98 -11.47 -4.49
CA ASN A 202 6.62 -11.52 -5.81
C ASN A 202 5.98 -12.58 -6.72
N ASN A 203 5.61 -13.75 -6.19
CA ASN A 203 4.93 -14.81 -6.93
C ASN A 203 3.60 -14.32 -7.50
N GLU A 204 2.79 -13.66 -6.65
CA GLU A 204 1.52 -13.06 -7.03
C GLU A 204 1.67 -11.95 -8.08
N TYR A 205 2.77 -11.21 -8.01
CA TYR A 205 3.07 -10.18 -9.00
C TYR A 205 3.43 -10.76 -10.38
N GLY A 206 4.11 -11.91 -10.42
CA GLY A 206 4.58 -12.54 -11.64
C GLY A 206 5.77 -11.83 -12.31
N ILE A 207 5.95 -12.02 -13.63
CA ILE A 207 7.09 -11.51 -14.43
C ILE A 207 7.03 -9.97 -14.57
N PRO A 208 8.15 -9.21 -14.56
CA PRO A 208 8.14 -7.76 -14.77
C PRO A 208 7.53 -7.37 -16.13
N HIS A 209 6.74 -6.30 -16.15
CA HIS A 209 6.38 -5.63 -17.40
C HIS A 209 7.50 -4.65 -17.71
N PHE A 210 8.12 -4.77 -18.88
CA PHE A 210 9.11 -3.83 -19.40
C PHE A 210 8.44 -2.97 -20.47
N ASP A 211 8.66 -1.66 -20.44
CA ASP A 211 8.24 -0.78 -21.54
C ASP A 211 9.22 -0.93 -22.71
N VAL A 212 8.74 -0.69 -23.94
CA VAL A 212 9.53 -0.83 -25.17
C VAL A 212 10.64 0.23 -25.23
N GLU A 213 10.49 1.31 -24.47
CA GLU A 213 11.44 2.42 -24.37
C GLU A 213 12.45 2.25 -23.22
N ASP A 214 12.44 1.14 -22.49
CA ASP A 214 13.30 0.94 -21.33
C ASP A 214 14.77 0.71 -21.71
N ASP A 215 15.67 1.37 -20.97
CA ASP A 215 17.10 1.12 -21.10
C ASP A 215 17.44 -0.32 -20.65
N PRO A 216 18.39 -1.00 -21.30
CA PRO A 216 18.79 -2.37 -20.92
C PRO A 216 19.23 -2.54 -19.46
N ALA A 217 19.62 -1.45 -18.78
CA ALA A 217 19.95 -1.44 -17.36
C ALA A 217 18.72 -1.60 -16.46
N ASP A 218 17.54 -1.15 -16.93
CA ASP A 218 16.25 -1.24 -16.23
C ASP A 218 15.58 -2.61 -16.44
N MET A 219 16.08 -3.41 -17.38
CA MET A 219 15.58 -4.76 -17.70
C MET A 219 16.16 -5.87 -16.79
N LYS A 220 16.99 -5.55 -15.80
CA LYS A 220 17.59 -6.54 -14.90
C LYS A 220 16.63 -6.95 -13.77
N PRO A 221 16.37 -8.25 -13.53
CA PRO A 221 15.40 -8.74 -12.55
C PRO A 221 15.95 -8.69 -11.11
N ASP A 222 16.22 -7.48 -10.63
CA ASP A 222 16.78 -7.26 -9.29
C ASP A 222 15.68 -6.83 -8.33
N ARG A 223 14.81 -7.80 -7.96
CA ARG A 223 13.65 -7.75 -7.03
C ARG A 223 12.75 -6.50 -7.17
N LYS A 224 11.49 -6.71 -7.58
CA LYS A 224 10.50 -5.64 -7.86
C LYS A 224 10.22 -4.71 -6.68
N MET A 225 10.34 -5.22 -5.45
CA MET A 225 10.05 -4.47 -4.24
C MET A 225 11.32 -4.13 -3.47
N ILE A 226 11.48 -2.84 -3.18
CA ILE A 226 12.41 -2.32 -2.20
C ILE A 226 11.65 -2.17 -0.89
N THR A 227 12.30 -2.51 0.21
CA THR A 227 11.77 -2.32 1.56
C THR A 227 12.80 -1.58 2.38
N TYR A 228 12.32 -0.58 3.11
CA TYR A 228 13.06 0.14 4.12
C TYR A 228 12.41 -0.19 5.45
N SER A 229 13.23 -0.55 6.43
CA SER A 229 12.74 -0.99 7.72
C SER A 229 13.34 -0.18 8.85
N VAL A 230 12.60 -0.08 9.95
CA VAL A 230 13.04 0.51 11.21
C VAL A 230 14.36 -0.13 11.66
N LYS A 231 15.30 0.71 12.09
CA LYS A 231 16.59 0.26 12.63
C LYS A 231 16.48 -0.42 13.98
#